data_AF-A0A7X3BZ72-F1
#
_entry.id   AF-A0A7X3BZ72-F1
#
_cell.length_a   1.000
_cell.length_b   1.000
_cell.length_c   1.000
_cell.angle_alpha   90.00
_cell.angle_beta   90.00
_cell.angle_gamma   90.00
#
_symmetry.space_group_name_H-M   'P 1'
#
loop_
_entity.id
_entity.type
_entity.pdbx_description
1 polymer ?
#
loop_
_entity_poly.entity_id
_entity_poly.type
_entity_poly.pdbx_seq_one_letter_code
_entity_poly.pdbx_strand_id
1 'polypeptide(L)'
;TGVPPLTEERRKDLVKQAKGIGEDAKIAVRNVRHKYLDVIKKAVKDGTPEDIGKKKETTLQDKVNHHVASVDKLIKAKEDEIM
;
A
#
# COMPACT_ATOMS: atom_id res chain seq x y z
N THR A 1 -33.57 14.97 6.43
CA THR A 1 -33.30 14.22 5.19
C THR A 1 -32.50 12.98 5.54
N GLY A 2 -33.15 11.82 5.60
CA GLY A 2 -32.47 10.56 5.91
C GLY A 2 -32.00 9.91 4.62
N VAL A 3 -30.72 9.58 4.50
CA VAL A 3 -30.25 8.67 3.45
C VAL A 3 -30.91 7.32 3.69
N PRO A 4 -31.60 6.72 2.70
CA PRO A 4 -32.21 5.40 2.87
C PRO A 4 -31.16 4.36 3.26
N PRO A 5 -31.52 3.37 4.10
CA PRO A 5 -30.60 2.28 4.43
C PRO A 5 -30.20 1.53 3.16
N LEU A 6 -28.91 1.20 3.06
CA LEU A 6 -28.39 0.43 1.93
C LEU A 6 -28.90 -1.01 1.99
N THR A 7 -29.25 -1.56 0.83
CA THR A 7 -29.52 -3.00 0.66
C THR A 7 -28.22 -3.80 0.87
N GLU A 8 -28.36 -5.08 1.20
CA GLU A 8 -27.20 -5.96 1.39
C GLU A 8 -26.38 -6.12 0.10
N GLU A 9 -27.03 -6.21 -1.05
CA GLU A 9 -26.39 -6.20 -2.37
C GLU A 9 -25.52 -4.94 -2.55
N ARG A 10 -26.06 -3.77 -2.17
CA ARG A 10 -25.32 -2.52 -2.28
C ARG A 10 -24.12 -2.45 -1.34
N ARG A 11 -24.22 -3.02 -0.13
CA ARG A 11 -23.10 -3.12 0.81
C ARG A 11 -21.98 -4.00 0.25
N LYS A 12 -22.32 -5.15 -0.33
CA LYS A 12 -21.35 -6.06 -0.98
C LYS A 12 -20.59 -5.40 -2.14
N ASP A 13 -21.28 -4.62 -2.97
CA ASP A 13 -20.65 -3.85 -4.04
C ASP A 13 -19.65 -2.82 -3.52
N LEU A 14 -20.01 -2.10 -2.45
CA LEU A 14 -19.14 -1.09 -1.83
C LEU A 14 -17.90 -1.76 -1.20
N VAL A 15 -18.04 -2.92 -0.56
CA VAL A 15 -16.90 -3.70 -0.06
C VAL A 15 -15.98 -4.11 -1.20
N LYS A 16 -16.54 -4.60 -2.32
CA LYS A 16 -15.74 -4.97 -3.50
C LYS A 16 -14.98 -3.76 -4.07
N GLN A 17 -15.63 -2.60 -4.13
CA GLN A 17 -14.99 -1.36 -4.56
C GLN A 17 -13.84 -0.96 -3.63
N ALA A 18 -14.06 -0.99 -2.31
CA ALA A 18 -13.03 -0.69 -1.33
C ALA A 18 -11.81 -1.61 -1.48
N LYS A 19 -12.03 -2.92 -1.64
CA LYS A 19 -10.95 -3.90 -1.89
C LYS A 19 -10.18 -3.58 -3.18
N GLY A 20 -10.88 -3.22 -4.26
CA GLY A 20 -10.24 -2.80 -5.52
C GLY A 20 -9.30 -1.61 -5.33
N ILE A 21 -9.76 -0.55 -4.64
CA ILE A 21 -8.95 0.62 -4.31
C ILE A 21 -7.73 0.23 -3.45
N GLY A 22 -7.91 -0.69 -2.50
CA GLY A 22 -6.82 -1.22 -1.69
C GLY A 22 -5.74 -1.93 -2.49
N GLU A 23 -6.12 -2.75 -3.47
CA GLU A 23 -5.16 -3.41 -4.35
C GLU A 23 -4.39 -2.41 -5.22
N ASP A 24 -5.07 -1.44 -5.81
CA ASP A 24 -4.44 -0.37 -6.60
C ASP A 24 -3.43 0.42 -5.76
N ALA A 25 -3.79 0.75 -4.52
CA ALA A 25 -2.89 1.43 -3.59
C ALA A 25 -1.63 0.58 -3.28
N LYS A 26 -1.80 -0.73 -3.03
CA LYS A 26 -0.67 -1.64 -2.79
C LYS A 26 0.23 -1.77 -4.03
N ILE A 27 -0.35 -1.82 -5.23
CA ILE A 27 0.41 -1.82 -6.48
C ILE A 27 1.23 -0.52 -6.61
N ALA A 28 0.63 0.64 -6.35
CA ALA A 28 1.32 1.92 -6.38
C ALA A 28 2.51 1.96 -5.41
N VAL A 29 2.33 1.49 -4.17
CA VAL A 29 3.43 1.38 -3.18
C VAL A 29 4.57 0.50 -3.70
N ARG A 30 4.26 -0.66 -4.30
CA ARG A 30 5.28 -1.56 -4.87
C ARG A 30 6.02 -0.95 -6.06
N ASN A 31 5.32 -0.20 -6.90
CA ASN A 31 5.94 0.53 -8.03
C ASN A 31 6.91 1.60 -7.54
N VAL A 32 6.53 2.34 -6.48
CA VAL A 32 7.42 3.32 -5.84
C VAL A 32 8.66 2.62 -5.25
N ARG A 33 8.48 1.49 -4.57
CA ARG A 33 9.61 0.68 -4.06
C ARG A 33 10.60 0.34 -5.18
N HIS A 34 10.12 -0.11 -6.33
CA HIS A 34 10.99 -0.47 -7.45
C HIS A 34 11.81 0.73 -7.93
N LYS A 35 11.18 1.88 -8.14
CA LYS A 35 11.86 3.13 -8.53
C LYS A 35 12.96 3.51 -7.54
N TYR A 36 12.69 3.46 -6.24
CA TYR A 36 13.68 3.79 -5.21
C TYR A 36 14.79 2.75 -5.08
N LEU A 37 14.49 1.46 -5.31
CA LEU A 37 15.51 0.42 -5.34
C LEU A 37 16.52 0.66 -6.46
N ASP A 38 16.05 1.06 -7.65
CA ASP A 38 16.94 1.40 -8.76
C ASP A 38 17.81 2.62 -8.45
N VAL A 39 17.25 3.63 -7.76
CA VAL A 39 18.02 4.79 -7.26
C VAL A 39 19.10 4.35 -6.27
N ILE A 40 18.79 3.47 -5.32
CA ILE A 40 19.77 2.96 -4.36
C ILE A 40 20.89 2.20 -5.08
N LYS A 41 20.54 1.28 -5.98
CA LYS A 41 21.51 0.51 -6.77
C LYS A 41 22.40 1.41 -7.61
N LYS A 42 21.84 2.46 -8.22
CA LYS A 42 22.62 3.46 -8.96
C LYS A 42 23.57 4.21 -8.03
N ALA A 43 23.11 4.68 -6.88
CA ALA A 43 23.96 5.39 -5.93
C ALA A 43 25.14 4.54 -5.43
N VAL A 44 24.95 3.22 -5.24
CA VAL A 44 26.03 2.29 -4.90
C VAL A 44 27.05 2.18 -6.04
N LYS A 45 26.60 2.04 -7.29
CA LYS A 45 27.49 2.06 -8.47
C LYS A 45 28.26 3.37 -8.61
N ASP A 46 27.63 4.49 -8.26
CA ASP A 46 28.22 5.83 -8.34
C ASP A 46 29.14 6.14 -7.14
N GLY A 47 29.36 5.20 -6.22
CA GLY A 47 30.37 5.30 -5.15
C GLY A 47 29.82 5.35 -3.72
N THR A 48 28.51 5.16 -3.52
CA THR A 48 27.96 4.96 -2.17
C THR A 48 28.44 3.62 -1.61
N PRO A 49 28.95 3.55 -0.37
CA PRO A 49 29.34 2.29 0.26
C PRO A 49 28.22 1.23 0.25
N GLU A 50 28.56 -0.02 -0.04
CA GLU A 50 27.59 -1.12 -0.16
C GLU A 50 26.80 -1.39 1.13
N ASP A 51 27.44 -1.22 2.29
CA ASP A 51 26.80 -1.39 3.60
C ASP A 51 25.70 -0.34 3.83
N ILE A 52 25.95 0.90 3.40
CA ILE A 52 24.95 1.98 3.41
C ILE A 52 23.83 1.68 2.42
N GLY A 53 24.16 1.18 1.23
CA GLY A 53 23.18 0.70 0.25
C GLY A 53 22.23 -0.34 0.84
N LYS A 54 22.77 -1.41 1.42
CA LYS A 54 22.00 -2.48 2.08
C LYS A 54 21.11 -1.94 3.21
N LYS A 55 21.62 -1.05 4.07
CA LYS A 55 20.82 -0.41 5.13
C LYS A 55 19.64 0.38 4.56
N LYS A 56 19.84 1.11 3.46
CA LYS A 56 18.77 1.85 2.77
C LYS A 56 17.74 0.91 2.15
N GLU A 57 18.15 -0.21 1.56
CA GLU A 57 17.23 -1.21 1.02
C GLU A 57 16.35 -1.82 2.12
N THR A 58 16.93 -2.20 3.27
CA THR A 58 16.16 -2.69 4.43
C THR A 58 15.15 -1.65 4.90
N THR A 59 15.60 -0.41 5.09
CA THR A 59 14.72 0.69 5.52
C THR A 59 13.59 0.94 4.52
N LEU A 60 13.88 0.87 3.22
CA LEU A 60 12.87 0.99 2.17
C LEU A 60 11.84 -0.15 2.26
N GLN A 61 12.29 -1.38 2.48
CA GLN A 61 11.42 -2.53 2.63
C GLN A 61 10.53 -2.42 3.86
N ASP A 62 11.05 -1.96 4.99
CA ASP A 62 10.28 -1.76 6.22
C ASP A 62 9.17 -0.72 6.03
N LYS A 63 9.48 0.40 5.35
CA LYS A 63 8.48 1.42 5.00
C LYS A 63 7.38 0.86 4.09
N VAL A 64 7.75 0.06 3.09
CA VAL A 64 6.79 -0.57 2.20
C VAL A 64 5.88 -1.53 2.96
N ASN A 65 6.46 -2.39 3.81
CA ASN A 65 5.70 -3.32 4.64
C ASN A 65 4.72 -2.58 5.55
N HIS A 66 5.17 -1.49 6.18
CA HIS A 66 4.32 -0.65 7.02
C HIS A 66 3.12 -0.08 6.24
N HIS A 67 3.35 0.50 5.06
CA HIS A 67 2.27 1.08 4.27
C HIS A 67 1.32 0.04 3.70
N VAL A 68 1.81 -1.12 3.26
CA VAL A 68 0.95 -2.23 2.82
C VAL A 68 0.04 -2.69 3.97
N ALA A 69 0.60 -2.90 5.16
CA ALA A 69 -0.18 -3.27 6.34
C ALA A 69 -1.18 -2.17 6.73
N SER A 70 -0.83 -0.89 6.56
CA SER A 70 -1.75 0.22 6.78
C SER A 70 -2.92 0.19 5.80
N VAL A 71 -2.67 -0.10 4.52
CA VAL A 71 -3.74 -0.22 3.53
C VAL A 71 -4.67 -1.38 3.89
N ASP A 72 -4.13 -2.55 4.22
CA ASP A 72 -4.95 -3.71 4.59
C ASP A 72 -5.81 -3.41 5.84
N LYS A 73 -5.26 -2.71 6.84
CA LYS A 73 -6.02 -2.26 8.02
C LYS A 73 -7.16 -1.31 7.66
N LEU A 74 -6.92 -0.34 6.78
CA LEU A 74 -7.93 0.62 6.34
C LEU A 74 -9.06 -0.05 5.55
N ILE A 75 -8.72 -0.97 4.65
CA ILE A 75 -9.73 -1.74 3.90
C ILE A 75 -10.56 -2.60 4.85
N LYS A 76 -9.93 -3.26 5.83
CA LYS A 76 -10.65 -4.07 6.81
C LYS A 76 -11.60 -3.23 7.65
N ALA A 77 -11.13 -2.10 8.19
CA ALA A 77 -11.97 -1.18 8.94
C ALA A 77 -13.15 -0.67 8.09
N LYS A 78 -12.92 -0.39 6.81
CA LYS A 78 -13.99 0.06 5.91
C LYS A 78 -14.99 -1.05 5.57
N GLU A 79 -14.53 -2.28 5.41
CA GLU A 79 -15.41 -3.45 5.24
C GLU A 79 -16.29 -3.66 6.47
N ASP A 80 -15.72 -3.57 7.67
CA ASP A 80 -16.47 -3.71 8.93
C ASP A 80 -17.44 -2.55 9.19
N GLU A 81 -17.19 -1.35 8.65
CA GLU A 81 -18.13 -0.22 8.69
C GLU A 81 -19.31 -0.39 7.71
N ILE A 82 -19.05 -0.99 6.54
CA ILE A 82 -20.05 -1.16 5.48
C ILE A 82 -21.00 -2.33 5.77
N MET A 83 -20.53 -3.38 6.43
CA MET A 83 -21.30 -4.60 6.71
C MET A 83 -21.99 -4.53 8.06
#